data_AF-A0A0M1GL63-F1
#
_entry.id   AF-A0A0M1GL63-F1
#
_cell.length_a   1.000
_cell.length_b   1.000
_cell.length_c   1.000
_cell.angle_alpha   90.00
_cell.angle_beta   90.00
_cell.angle_gamma   90.00
#
_symmetry.space_group_name_H-M   'P 1'
#
loop_
_entity.id
_entity.type
_entity.pdbx_description
1 polymer ?
#
loop_
_entity_poly.entity_id
_entity_poly.type
_entity_poly.pdbx_seq_one_letter_code
_entity_poly.pdbx_strand_id
1 'polypeptide(L)'
;MTDSQSSVQVADAQVNSQKLTNTKDIIAYLAEKFPLCFILEGEAKPLKIGLFQDLAEALQDDERVSKTQLRQALRQYTSNWRYLHGCREGAVRVDLQGNPAGVLEAEHVAHATQQLAEAKARVAEKRKAEAAAKRAQQKQRPRKPANKNAKHFNKPSLSAVDFSQISVGSVVKVKAGDHAKKATVVEVLKDSARVQLENGLVMSVAADRLFA
;
A
#
# COMPACT_ATOMS: atom_id res chain seq x y z
N MET A 1 -54.48 19.39 -29.09
CA MET A 1 -53.67 18.20 -28.78
C MET A 1 -52.24 18.67 -28.61
N THR A 2 -51.73 18.58 -27.39
CA THR A 2 -50.45 19.13 -26.94
C THR A 2 -49.28 18.23 -27.32
N ASP A 3 -48.30 18.80 -28.03
CA ASP A 3 -46.98 18.23 -28.25
C ASP A 3 -46.28 17.97 -26.90
N SER A 4 -46.04 16.69 -26.59
CA SER A 4 -45.23 16.28 -25.45
C SER A 4 -43.75 16.38 -25.81
N GLN A 5 -43.15 17.51 -25.46
CA GLN A 5 -41.72 17.63 -25.25
C GLN A 5 -41.31 16.74 -24.06
N SER A 6 -40.44 15.77 -24.30
CA SER A 6 -39.63 15.13 -23.26
C SER A 6 -38.16 15.41 -23.56
N SER A 7 -37.71 16.56 -23.07
CA SER A 7 -36.31 16.98 -22.99
C SER A 7 -35.62 16.18 -21.87
N VAL A 8 -34.82 15.18 -22.25
CA VAL A 8 -33.85 14.58 -21.33
C VAL A 8 -32.58 15.43 -21.40
N GLN A 9 -32.41 16.27 -20.38
CA GLN A 9 -31.17 16.95 -20.07
C GLN A 9 -30.11 15.90 -19.74
N VAL A 10 -29.10 15.76 -20.60
CA VAL A 10 -27.85 15.08 -20.24
C VAL A 10 -26.92 16.13 -19.66
N ALA A 11 -26.59 15.95 -18.38
CA ALA A 11 -25.75 16.84 -17.62
C ALA A 11 -24.32 16.88 -18.17
N ASP A 12 -23.88 18.07 -18.55
CA ASP A 12 -22.48 18.40 -18.82
C ASP A 12 -21.65 18.23 -17.55
N ALA A 13 -20.92 17.12 -17.46
CA ALA A 13 -19.77 17.01 -16.59
C ALA A 13 -18.58 17.67 -17.31
N GLN A 14 -18.38 18.96 -17.07
CA GLN A 14 -17.13 19.65 -17.40
C GLN A 14 -15.96 18.86 -16.81
N VAL A 15 -15.07 18.38 -17.67
CA VAL A 15 -13.85 17.74 -17.21
C VAL A 15 -12.63 18.45 -17.73
N ASN A 16 -11.82 18.86 -16.75
CA ASN A 16 -10.46 19.34 -16.87
C ASN A 16 -9.67 18.46 -17.88
N SER A 17 -9.36 19.01 -19.05
CA SER A 17 -8.75 18.30 -20.18
C SER A 17 -7.24 18.12 -20.01
N GLN A 18 -6.82 17.58 -18.86
CA GLN A 18 -5.45 17.15 -18.67
C GLN A 18 -5.31 15.74 -19.26
N LYS A 19 -4.54 15.63 -20.34
CA LYS A 19 -4.20 14.36 -21.00
C LYS A 19 -3.62 13.40 -19.96
N LEU A 20 -4.22 12.23 -19.84
CA LEU A 20 -3.73 11.19 -18.94
C LEU A 20 -2.43 10.64 -19.54
N THR A 21 -1.30 10.85 -18.86
CA THR A 21 0.01 10.38 -19.33
C THR A 21 0.37 9.00 -18.77
N ASN A 22 -0.03 8.72 -17.53
CA ASN A 22 0.26 7.44 -16.90
C ASN A 22 -0.73 6.37 -17.33
N THR A 23 -0.19 5.21 -17.73
CA THR A 23 -0.97 4.03 -18.10
C THR A 23 -1.92 3.56 -16.99
N LYS A 24 -1.54 3.73 -15.72
CA LYS A 24 -2.37 3.36 -14.56
C LYS A 24 -3.58 4.27 -14.42
N ASP A 25 -3.40 5.57 -14.62
CA ASP A 25 -4.47 6.57 -14.51
C ASP A 25 -5.48 6.37 -15.65
N ILE A 26 -5.01 5.96 -16.84
CA ILE A 26 -5.89 5.57 -17.95
C ILE A 26 -6.71 4.34 -17.59
N ILE A 27 -6.11 3.31 -16.97
CA ILE A 27 -6.86 2.12 -16.53
C ILE A 27 -7.90 2.51 -15.47
N ALA A 28 -7.56 3.40 -14.54
CA ALA A 28 -8.50 3.89 -13.54
C ALA A 28 -9.67 4.64 -14.20
N TYR A 29 -9.38 5.52 -15.16
CA TYR A 29 -10.39 6.22 -15.94
C TYR A 29 -11.31 5.27 -16.72
N LEU A 30 -10.74 4.23 -17.33
CA LEU A 30 -11.51 3.20 -18.03
C LEU A 30 -12.41 2.41 -17.07
N ALA A 31 -11.98 2.17 -15.83
CA ALA A 31 -12.79 1.51 -14.81
C ALA A 31 -13.90 2.41 -14.27
N GLU A 32 -13.69 3.73 -14.21
CA GLU A 32 -14.76 4.69 -13.88
C GLU A 32 -15.81 4.76 -14.98
N LYS A 33 -15.39 4.76 -16.25
CA LYS A 33 -16.30 4.81 -17.41
C LYS A 33 -16.99 3.48 -17.71
N PHE A 34 -16.28 2.38 -17.56
CA PHE A 34 -16.75 1.04 -17.89
C PHE A 34 -16.52 0.07 -16.71
N PRO A 35 -17.24 0.24 -15.58
CA PRO A 35 -17.01 -0.51 -14.34
C PRO A 35 -17.34 -2.01 -14.47
N LEU A 36 -18.16 -2.40 -15.45
CA LEU A 36 -18.52 -3.79 -15.70
C LEU A 36 -17.41 -4.55 -16.43
N CYS A 37 -16.60 -3.84 -17.23
CA CYS A 37 -15.54 -4.39 -18.05
C CYS A 37 -14.18 -4.31 -17.34
N PHE A 38 -13.88 -3.15 -16.74
CA PHE A 38 -12.64 -2.88 -16.04
C PHE A 38 -12.87 -2.84 -14.54
N ILE A 39 -12.19 -3.74 -13.81
CA ILE A 39 -12.36 -3.92 -12.38
C ILE A 39 -11.07 -3.51 -11.67
N LEU A 40 -11.11 -2.40 -10.93
CA LEU A 40 -9.99 -1.89 -10.12
C LEU A 40 -9.76 -2.68 -8.84
N GLU A 41 -10.81 -3.28 -8.27
CA GLU A 41 -10.80 -4.02 -7.00
C GLU A 41 -11.52 -5.36 -7.14
N GLY A 42 -10.84 -6.48 -6.88
CA GLY A 42 -11.37 -7.84 -7.04
C GLY A 42 -10.76 -8.62 -8.20
N GLU A 43 -11.45 -9.68 -8.63
CA GLU A 43 -11.03 -10.52 -9.76
C GLU A 43 -11.42 -9.85 -11.08
N ALA A 44 -10.43 -9.66 -11.97
CA ALA A 44 -10.68 -9.07 -13.28
C ALA A 44 -11.26 -10.12 -14.23
N LYS A 45 -12.35 -9.79 -14.91
CA LYS A 45 -13.01 -10.69 -15.87
C LYS A 45 -12.24 -10.72 -17.21
N PRO A 46 -12.25 -11.84 -17.95
CA PRO A 46 -11.64 -11.91 -19.28
C PRO A 46 -12.31 -10.94 -20.26
N LEU A 47 -11.51 -10.21 -21.04
CA LEU A 47 -12.02 -9.22 -22.00
C LEU A 47 -12.40 -9.87 -23.35
N LYS A 48 -13.37 -9.26 -24.04
CA LYS A 48 -13.72 -9.55 -25.43
C LYS A 48 -12.50 -9.41 -26.35
N ILE A 49 -12.38 -10.31 -27.33
CA ILE A 49 -11.35 -10.19 -28.38
C ILE A 49 -11.68 -8.97 -29.23
N GLY A 50 -10.72 -8.08 -29.41
CA GLY A 50 -10.93 -6.85 -30.18
C GLY A 50 -11.61 -5.71 -29.41
N LEU A 51 -11.73 -5.79 -28.07
CA LEU A 51 -12.29 -4.72 -27.22
C LEU A 51 -11.65 -3.34 -27.46
N PHE A 52 -10.41 -3.29 -27.95
CA PHE A 52 -9.75 -2.05 -28.34
C PHE A 52 -10.53 -1.25 -29.39
N GLN A 53 -11.16 -1.91 -30.36
CA GLN A 53 -11.92 -1.24 -31.41
C GLN A 53 -13.18 -0.59 -30.81
N ASP A 54 -13.93 -1.37 -30.01
CA ASP A 54 -15.11 -0.89 -29.30
C ASP A 54 -14.76 0.32 -28.39
N LEU A 55 -13.60 0.27 -27.71
CA LEU A 55 -13.11 1.39 -26.89
C LEU A 55 -12.72 2.60 -27.71
N ALA A 56 -12.05 2.36 -28.84
CA ALA A 56 -11.60 3.42 -29.72
C ALA A 56 -12.79 4.13 -30.39
N GLU A 57 -13.94 3.47 -30.54
CA GLU A 57 -15.21 4.04 -31.00
C GLU A 57 -15.94 4.79 -29.88
N ALA A 58 -16.05 4.19 -28.69
CA ALA A 58 -16.71 4.82 -27.55
C ALA A 58 -15.99 6.07 -27.00
N LEU A 59 -14.67 6.18 -27.23
CA LEU A 59 -13.83 7.28 -26.74
C LEU A 59 -13.31 8.19 -27.88
N GLN A 60 -13.92 8.17 -29.07
CA GLN A 60 -13.48 9.04 -30.19
C GLN A 60 -13.53 10.53 -29.82
N ASP A 61 -14.54 10.92 -29.04
CA ASP A 61 -14.79 12.31 -28.65
C ASP A 61 -14.00 12.73 -27.40
N ASP A 62 -13.30 11.79 -26.74
CA ASP A 62 -12.61 12.06 -25.47
C ASP A 62 -11.11 12.27 -25.67
N GLU A 63 -10.69 13.54 -25.74
CA GLU A 63 -9.30 13.94 -25.96
C GLU A 63 -8.33 13.55 -24.83
N ARG A 64 -8.83 13.01 -23.71
CA ARG A 64 -7.97 12.64 -22.56
C ARG A 64 -7.09 11.42 -22.80
N VAL A 65 -7.48 10.53 -23.73
CA VAL A 65 -6.77 9.27 -23.98
C VAL A 65 -6.54 9.08 -25.47
N SER A 66 -5.28 8.91 -25.87
CA SER A 66 -4.96 8.57 -27.27
C SER A 66 -5.05 7.06 -27.55
N LYS A 67 -5.31 6.69 -28.80
CA LYS A 67 -5.33 5.28 -29.28
C LYS A 67 -4.05 4.51 -28.90
N THR A 68 -2.89 5.16 -28.96
CA THR A 68 -1.61 4.54 -28.58
C THR A 68 -1.55 4.24 -27.10
N GLN A 69 -1.96 5.21 -26.27
CA GLN A 69 -1.98 5.03 -24.82
C GLN A 69 -3.03 4.00 -24.39
N LEU A 70 -4.19 3.96 -25.05
CA LEU A 70 -5.22 2.96 -24.82
C LEU A 70 -4.69 1.54 -25.07
N ARG A 71 -3.91 1.34 -26.15
CA ARG A 71 -3.25 0.05 -26.43
C ARG A 71 -2.24 -0.33 -25.35
N GLN A 72 -1.44 0.64 -24.88
CA GLN A 72 -0.49 0.42 -23.78
C GLN A 72 -1.21 0.08 -22.48
N ALA A 73 -2.32 0.77 -22.17
CA ALA A 73 -3.17 0.53 -21.01
C ALA A 73 -3.77 -0.86 -21.02
N LEU A 74 -4.36 -1.28 -22.15
CA LEU A 74 -4.90 -2.64 -22.30
C LEU A 74 -3.82 -3.69 -22.10
N ARG A 75 -2.64 -3.53 -22.71
CA ARG A 75 -1.53 -4.48 -22.54
C ARG A 75 -1.07 -4.55 -21.08
N GLN A 76 -1.03 -3.43 -20.38
CA GLN A 76 -0.65 -3.38 -18.97
C GLN A 76 -1.72 -4.01 -18.07
N TYR A 77 -3.01 -3.83 -18.40
CA TYR A 77 -4.12 -4.43 -17.67
C TYR A 77 -4.13 -5.96 -17.82
N THR A 78 -3.98 -6.47 -19.05
CA THR A 78 -4.05 -7.92 -19.33
C THR A 78 -2.79 -8.69 -18.91
N SER A 79 -1.65 -8.02 -18.71
CA SER A 79 -0.44 -8.65 -18.17
C SER A 79 -0.35 -8.59 -16.64
N ASN A 80 -1.29 -7.92 -15.98
CA ASN A 80 -1.33 -7.86 -14.52
C ASN A 80 -1.74 -9.22 -13.93
N TRP A 81 -1.16 -9.60 -12.80
CA TRP A 81 -1.43 -10.88 -12.13
C TRP A 81 -2.91 -11.10 -11.87
N ARG A 82 -3.64 -10.03 -11.54
CA ARG A 82 -5.07 -10.06 -11.29
C ARG A 82 -5.87 -10.53 -12.51
N TYR A 83 -5.51 -10.06 -13.70
CA TYR A 83 -6.15 -10.47 -14.95
C TYR A 83 -5.83 -11.93 -15.27
N LEU A 84 -4.55 -12.31 -15.17
CA LEU A 84 -4.12 -13.70 -15.39
C LEU A 84 -4.82 -14.68 -14.42
N HIS A 85 -5.13 -14.26 -13.20
CA HIS A 85 -5.87 -15.05 -12.22
C HIS A 85 -7.38 -15.21 -12.55
N GLY A 86 -7.97 -14.25 -13.27
CA GLY A 86 -9.36 -14.31 -13.72
C GLY A 86 -9.58 -15.12 -15.00
N CYS A 87 -8.50 -15.39 -15.75
CA CYS A 87 -8.52 -16.32 -16.89
C CYS A 87 -8.61 -17.77 -16.41
N ARG A 88 -9.83 -18.26 -16.15
CA ARG A 88 -10.13 -19.64 -15.77
C ARG A 88 -10.90 -20.37 -16.87
N GLU A 89 -10.87 -21.69 -16.85
CA GLU A 89 -11.67 -22.51 -17.76
C GLU A 89 -13.15 -22.21 -17.59
N GLY A 90 -13.87 -22.05 -18.70
CA GLY A 90 -15.29 -21.71 -18.70
C GLY A 90 -15.61 -20.26 -18.34
N ALA A 91 -14.62 -19.39 -18.14
CA ALA A 91 -14.88 -17.98 -17.91
C ALA A 91 -15.46 -17.30 -19.17
N VAL A 92 -16.48 -16.49 -18.97
CA VAL A 92 -17.15 -15.75 -20.04
C VAL A 92 -16.43 -14.42 -20.28
N ARG A 93 -16.13 -14.12 -21.54
CA ARG A 93 -15.55 -12.83 -21.94
C ARG A 93 -16.61 -11.74 -21.82
N VAL A 94 -16.21 -10.57 -21.34
CA VAL A 94 -17.09 -9.40 -21.23
C VAL A 94 -16.76 -8.34 -22.26
N ASP A 95 -17.80 -7.73 -22.84
CA ASP A 95 -17.68 -6.51 -23.64
C ASP A 95 -17.64 -5.26 -22.74
N LEU A 96 -17.73 -4.06 -23.34
CA LEU A 96 -17.69 -2.80 -22.61
C LEU A 96 -18.90 -2.56 -21.71
N GLN A 97 -20.04 -3.10 -22.11
CA GLN A 97 -21.32 -2.98 -21.42
C GLN A 97 -21.54 -4.13 -20.42
N GLY A 98 -20.60 -5.08 -20.34
CA GLY A 98 -20.66 -6.23 -19.45
C GLY A 98 -21.45 -7.42 -20.00
N ASN A 99 -21.83 -7.40 -21.28
CA ASN A 99 -22.51 -8.53 -21.91
C ASN A 99 -21.52 -9.68 -22.22
N PRO A 100 -22.01 -10.92 -22.25
CA PRO A 100 -21.22 -12.08 -22.63
C PRO A 100 -20.80 -12.01 -24.11
N ALA A 101 -19.49 -12.01 -24.36
CA ALA A 101 -18.88 -11.89 -25.68
C ALA A 101 -18.06 -13.14 -26.06
N GLY A 102 -18.60 -14.32 -25.74
CA GLY A 102 -17.98 -15.63 -25.98
C GLY A 102 -17.26 -16.22 -24.78
N VAL A 103 -16.91 -17.50 -24.88
CA VAL A 103 -16.23 -18.24 -23.80
C VAL A 103 -14.72 -18.20 -24.00
N LEU A 104 -13.97 -18.20 -22.90
CA LEU A 104 -12.52 -18.32 -22.94
C LEU A 104 -12.11 -19.75 -23.29
N GLU A 105 -11.40 -19.92 -24.40
CA GLU A 105 -10.89 -21.21 -24.85
C GLU A 105 -9.79 -21.76 -23.93
N ALA A 106 -9.68 -23.08 -23.84
CA ALA A 106 -8.71 -23.76 -22.99
C ALA A 106 -7.25 -23.36 -23.29
N GLU A 107 -6.92 -23.12 -24.55
CA GLU A 107 -5.58 -22.68 -24.96
C GLU A 107 -5.19 -21.33 -24.33
N HIS A 108 -6.14 -20.39 -24.29
CA HIS A 108 -5.92 -19.07 -23.69
C HIS A 108 -5.75 -19.16 -22.17
N VAL A 109 -6.43 -20.11 -21.52
CA VAL A 109 -6.27 -20.38 -20.08
C VAL A 109 -4.90 -20.99 -19.79
N ALA A 110 -4.48 -21.99 -20.57
CA ALA A 110 -3.17 -22.60 -20.44
C ALA A 110 -2.05 -21.56 -20.58
N HIS A 111 -2.15 -20.68 -21.57
CA HIS A 111 -1.19 -19.60 -21.75
C HIS A 111 -1.19 -18.59 -20.58
N ALA A 112 -2.37 -18.22 -20.06
CA ALA A 112 -2.48 -17.30 -18.92
C ALA A 112 -1.85 -17.87 -17.64
N THR A 113 -2.08 -19.16 -17.36
CA THR A 113 -1.49 -19.85 -16.20
C THR A 113 0.03 -19.96 -16.33
N GLN A 114 0.55 -20.25 -17.52
CA GLN A 114 1.99 -20.27 -17.79
C GLN A 114 2.62 -18.89 -17.58
N GLN A 115 2.01 -17.82 -18.11
CA GLN A 115 2.50 -16.45 -17.91
C GLN A 115 2.53 -16.05 -16.43
N LEU A 116 1.52 -16.48 -15.68
CA LEU A 116 1.43 -16.20 -14.25
C LEU A 116 2.57 -16.89 -13.48
N ALA A 117 2.86 -18.15 -13.81
CA ALA A 117 3.98 -18.89 -13.23
C ALA A 117 5.33 -18.22 -13.56
N GLU A 118 5.54 -17.85 -14.83
CA GLU A 118 6.77 -17.18 -15.27
C GLU A 118 6.94 -15.81 -14.60
N ALA A 119 5.87 -15.02 -14.52
CA ALA A 119 5.90 -13.71 -13.88
C ALA A 119 6.21 -13.81 -12.38
N LYS A 120 5.65 -14.80 -11.68
CA LYS A 120 5.98 -15.08 -10.27
C LYS A 120 7.44 -15.50 -10.11
N ALA A 121 7.95 -16.38 -10.97
CA ALA A 121 9.35 -16.82 -10.94
C ALA A 121 10.31 -15.63 -11.15
N ARG A 122 10.06 -14.80 -12.17
CA ARG A 122 10.86 -13.61 -12.48
C ARG A 122 10.90 -12.61 -11.34
N VAL A 123 9.78 -12.40 -10.64
CA VAL A 123 9.74 -11.51 -9.47
C VAL A 123 10.48 -12.13 -8.28
N ALA A 124 10.37 -13.44 -8.06
CA ALA A 124 11.10 -14.13 -7.00
C ALA A 124 12.63 -14.05 -7.21
N GLU A 125 13.10 -14.22 -8.45
CA GLU A 125 14.52 -14.07 -8.80
C GLU A 125 15.02 -12.64 -8.58
N LYS A 126 14.27 -11.64 -9.06
CA LYS A 126 14.61 -10.23 -8.83
C LYS A 126 14.69 -9.89 -7.34
N ARG A 127 13.73 -10.35 -6.54
CA ARG A 127 13.76 -10.15 -5.08
C ARG A 127 14.95 -10.83 -4.42
N LYS A 128 15.34 -12.02 -4.85
CA LYS A 128 16.55 -12.72 -4.36
C LYS A 128 17.81 -11.94 -4.72
N ALA A 129 17.92 -11.46 -5.96
CA ALA A 129 19.06 -10.65 -6.42
C ALA A 129 19.17 -9.31 -5.66
N GLU A 130 18.05 -8.60 -5.47
CA GLU A 130 18.02 -7.36 -4.68
C GLU A 130 18.37 -7.60 -3.21
N ALA A 131 17.90 -8.69 -2.60
CA ALA A 131 18.25 -9.05 -1.23
C ALA A 131 19.74 -9.38 -1.09
N ALA A 132 20.32 -10.07 -2.07
CA ALA A 132 21.76 -10.36 -2.11
C ALA A 132 22.59 -9.08 -2.29
N ALA A 133 22.18 -8.17 -3.19
CA ALA A 133 22.83 -6.88 -3.40
C ALA A 133 22.78 -5.99 -2.14
N LYS A 134 21.63 -5.93 -1.45
CA LYS A 134 21.49 -5.22 -0.16
C LYS A 134 22.39 -5.81 0.91
N ARG A 135 22.49 -7.15 1.02
CA ARG A 135 23.40 -7.83 1.96
C ARG A 135 24.88 -7.57 1.63
N ALA A 136 25.24 -7.53 0.35
CA ALA A 136 26.61 -7.23 -0.09
C ALA A 136 27.01 -5.77 0.20
N GLN A 137 26.12 -4.81 -0.09
CA GLN A 137 26.34 -3.40 0.28
C GLN A 137 26.46 -3.20 1.79
N GLN A 138 25.67 -3.92 2.59
CA GLN A 138 25.74 -3.82 4.05
C GLN A 138 27.05 -4.42 4.64
N LYS A 139 27.67 -5.40 3.97
CA LYS A 139 29.01 -5.92 4.32
C LYS A 139 30.16 -5.02 3.86
N GLN A 140 29.98 -4.26 2.77
CA GLN A 140 31.02 -3.38 2.21
C GLN A 140 31.04 -1.97 2.80
N ARG A 141 30.00 -1.54 3.53
CA ARG A 141 30.10 -0.30 4.32
C ARG A 141 31.20 -0.50 5.36
N PRO A 142 32.29 0.30 5.35
CA PRO A 142 33.33 0.17 6.35
C PRO A 142 32.67 0.33 7.71
N ARG A 143 32.79 -0.71 8.55
CA ARG A 143 32.46 -0.59 9.97
C ARG A 143 33.36 0.53 10.46
N LYS A 144 32.80 1.74 10.64
CA LYS A 144 33.51 2.86 11.29
C LYS A 144 34.19 2.25 12.51
N PRO A 145 35.52 2.37 12.66
CA PRO A 145 36.25 1.64 13.69
C PRO A 145 35.54 1.91 15.00
N ALA A 146 35.00 0.84 15.60
CA ALA A 146 34.46 0.92 16.94
C ALA A 146 35.62 1.38 17.79
N ASN A 147 35.57 2.64 18.22
CA ASN A 147 36.55 3.22 19.11
C ASN A 147 36.64 2.27 20.31
N LYS A 148 37.77 1.57 20.46
CA LYS A 148 38.00 0.62 21.56
C LYS A 148 38.13 1.34 22.92
N ASN A 149 37.98 2.67 22.94
CA ASN A 149 37.72 3.48 24.13
C ASN A 149 36.23 3.83 24.33
N ALA A 150 35.30 3.10 23.71
CA ALA A 150 33.96 3.00 24.26
C ALA A 150 34.06 2.17 25.52
N LYS A 151 34.26 2.87 26.66
CA LYS A 151 34.11 2.35 28.02
C LYS A 151 32.98 1.33 28.01
N HIS A 152 33.26 0.15 28.57
CA HIS A 152 32.28 -0.86 28.88
C HIS A 152 31.16 -0.21 29.71
N PHE A 153 30.15 0.34 29.03
CA PHE A 153 28.91 0.68 29.68
C PHE A 153 28.28 -0.68 29.94
N ASN A 154 28.51 -1.19 31.16
CA ASN A 154 27.58 -2.13 31.77
C ASN A 154 26.20 -1.58 31.44
N LYS A 155 25.42 -2.32 30.65
CA LYS A 155 23.98 -2.07 30.57
C LYS A 155 23.54 -1.96 32.03
N PRO A 156 23.06 -0.80 32.51
CA PRO A 156 22.46 -0.79 33.82
C PRO A 156 21.32 -1.79 33.73
N SER A 157 21.41 -2.87 34.51
CA SER A 157 20.26 -3.70 34.83
C SER A 157 19.26 -2.73 35.46
N LEU A 158 18.28 -2.28 34.67
CA LEU A 158 17.18 -1.49 35.17
C LEU A 158 16.34 -2.46 36.00
N SER A 159 16.71 -2.65 37.26
CA SER A 159 15.85 -3.28 38.26
C SER A 159 14.68 -2.34 38.48
N ALA A 160 13.46 -2.84 38.30
CA ALA A 160 12.27 -2.14 38.74
C ALA A 160 12.47 -1.72 40.20
N VAL A 161 12.25 -0.44 40.49
CA VAL A 161 12.48 0.07 41.84
C VAL A 161 11.27 -0.27 42.68
N ASP A 162 11.50 -1.02 43.75
CA ASP A 162 10.47 -1.31 44.74
C ASP A 162 10.11 -0.02 45.50
N PHE A 163 8.82 0.30 45.54
CA PHE A 163 8.29 1.55 46.13
C PHE A 163 8.63 1.72 47.62
N SER A 164 9.05 0.66 48.32
CA SER A 164 9.46 0.69 49.72
C SER A 164 10.80 1.40 49.98
N GLN A 165 11.61 1.62 48.93
CA GLN A 165 12.93 2.26 49.05
C GLN A 165 12.98 3.70 48.52
N ILE A 166 11.88 4.20 47.94
CA ILE A 166 11.83 5.53 47.33
C ILE A 166 11.26 6.53 48.33
N SER A 167 12.04 7.58 48.64
CA SER A 167 11.58 8.73 49.40
C SER A 167 11.24 9.91 48.47
N VAL A 168 10.29 10.73 48.91
CA VAL A 168 9.92 11.99 48.22
C VAL A 168 11.17 12.85 48.02
N GLY A 169 11.41 13.29 46.79
CA GLY A 169 12.60 14.05 46.38
C GLY A 169 13.69 13.23 45.68
N SER A 170 13.54 11.90 45.58
CA SER A 170 14.51 11.05 44.87
C SER A 170 14.44 11.25 43.34
N VAL A 171 15.60 11.26 42.68
CA VAL A 171 15.71 11.33 41.22
C VAL A 171 15.60 9.91 40.64
N VAL A 172 14.56 9.65 39.87
CA VAL A 172 14.25 8.38 39.21
C VAL A 172 14.15 8.56 37.69
N LYS A 173 14.32 7.48 36.94
CA LYS A 173 14.10 7.46 35.48
C LYS A 173 12.70 6.93 35.18
N VAL A 174 11.92 7.72 34.48
CA VAL A 174 10.58 7.35 34.00
C VAL A 174 10.65 6.96 32.53
N LYS A 175 10.08 5.81 32.17
CA LYS A 175 9.90 5.44 30.75
C LYS A 175 8.70 6.19 30.16
N ALA A 176 8.97 7.21 29.35
CA ALA A 176 7.98 8.01 28.65
C ALA A 176 8.10 7.79 27.13
N GLY A 177 7.22 6.95 26.58
CA GLY A 177 7.34 6.46 25.20
C GLY A 177 8.48 5.44 25.07
N ASP A 178 9.36 5.62 24.07
CA ASP A 178 10.52 4.75 23.82
C ASP A 178 11.80 5.23 24.54
N HIS A 179 11.73 6.33 25.28
CA HIS A 179 12.88 6.92 25.96
C HIS A 179 12.68 7.01 27.48
N ALA A 180 13.72 6.70 28.24
CA ALA A 180 13.77 6.93 29.69
C ALA A 180 14.23 8.37 29.96
N LYS A 181 13.45 9.13 30.73
CA LYS A 181 13.74 10.52 31.11
C LYS A 181 13.91 10.62 32.63
N LYS A 182 14.80 11.51 33.08
CA LYS A 182 15.01 11.79 34.50
C LYS A 182 13.83 12.59 35.06
N ALA A 183 13.45 12.26 36.28
CA ALA A 183 12.29 12.80 36.95
C ALA A 183 12.49 12.77 38.47
N THR A 184 11.90 13.72 39.20
CA THR A 184 11.95 13.79 40.66
C THR A 184 10.62 13.33 41.24
N VAL A 185 10.66 12.42 42.21
CA VAL A 185 9.46 11.90 42.87
C VAL A 185 8.87 12.98 43.76
N VAL A 186 7.67 13.44 43.43
CA VAL A 186 6.92 14.46 44.18
C VAL A 186 6.09 13.82 45.29
N GLU A 187 5.52 12.65 45.02
CA GLU A 187 4.64 11.96 45.96
C GLU A 187 4.66 10.46 45.66
N VAL A 188 4.73 9.63 46.70
CA VAL A 188 4.67 8.16 46.58
C VAL A 188 3.32 7.69 47.14
N LEU A 189 2.51 7.06 46.29
CA LEU A 189 1.27 6.38 46.68
C LEU A 189 1.50 4.86 46.65
N LYS A 190 0.55 4.10 47.20
CA LYS A 190 0.68 2.64 47.42
C LYS A 190 1.03 1.84 46.16
N ASP A 191 0.44 2.22 45.02
CA ASP A 191 0.61 1.51 43.73
C ASP A 191 1.13 2.42 42.59
N SER A 192 1.38 3.70 42.86
CA SER A 192 1.86 4.66 41.86
C SER A 192 2.66 5.79 42.50
N ALA A 193 3.57 6.42 41.76
CA ALA A 193 4.23 7.64 42.20
C ALA A 193 3.90 8.81 41.26
N ARG A 194 3.68 9.99 41.83
CA ARG A 194 3.67 11.24 41.06
C ARG A 194 5.10 11.72 40.92
N VAL A 195 5.52 11.89 39.68
CA VAL A 195 6.90 12.23 39.34
C VAL A 195 6.90 13.44 38.43
N GLN A 196 7.74 14.42 38.74
CA GLN A 196 7.96 15.62 37.96
C GLN A 196 9.19 15.43 37.08
N LEU A 197 9.01 15.45 35.77
CA LEU A 197 10.10 15.41 34.80
C LEU A 197 10.89 16.72 34.82
N GLU A 198 12.14 16.69 34.35
CA GLU A 198 13.01 17.89 34.23
C GLU A 198 12.39 19.02 33.40
N ASN A 199 11.41 18.71 32.54
CA ASN A 199 10.67 19.69 31.74
C ASN A 199 9.47 20.30 32.48
N GLY A 200 9.31 20.03 33.78
CA GLY A 200 8.22 20.53 34.61
C GLY A 200 6.89 19.77 34.49
N LEU A 201 6.80 18.75 33.62
CA LEU A 201 5.59 17.94 33.47
C LEU A 201 5.46 16.95 34.63
N VAL A 202 4.32 16.96 35.31
CA VAL A 202 4.01 16.02 36.40
C VAL A 202 3.12 14.89 35.86
N MET A 203 3.53 13.64 36.07
CA MET A 203 2.76 12.46 35.68
C MET A 203 2.68 11.44 36.83
N SER A 204 1.58 10.71 36.90
CA SER A 204 1.45 9.51 37.73
C SER A 204 1.99 8.31 36.96
N VAL A 205 2.92 7.56 37.58
CA VAL A 205 3.64 6.45 36.96
C VAL A 205 3.60 5.24 37.89
N ALA A 206 3.20 4.09 37.36
CA ALA A 206 3.23 2.81 38.06
C ALA A 206 4.67 2.25 38.20
N ALA A 207 4.90 1.32 39.14
CA ALA A 207 6.22 0.74 39.46
C ALA A 207 6.95 0.26 38.21
N ASP A 208 6.24 -0.42 37.32
CA ASP A 208 6.77 -1.06 36.12
C ASP A 208 7.42 -0.09 35.13
N ARG A 209 7.20 1.22 35.31
CA ARG A 209 7.72 2.28 34.44
C ARG A 209 8.67 3.22 35.18
N LEU A 210 9.02 2.91 36.43
CA LEU A 210 10.00 3.61 37.25
C LEU A 210 11.27 2.78 37.39
N PHE A 211 12.40 3.40 37.05
CA PHE A 211 13.69 2.76 37.05
C PHE A 211 14.70 3.64 37.81
N ALA A 212 15.60 3.05 38.59
CA ALA A 212 16.74 3.74 39.19
C ALA A 212 17.98 3.60 38.29
#